data_AF-A0A6N9HD07-F1
#
_entry.id   AF-A0A6N9HD07-F1
#
_cell.length_a   1.000
_cell.length_b   1.000
_cell.length_c   1.000
_cell.angle_alpha   90.00
_cell.angle_beta   90.00
_cell.angle_gamma   90.00
#
_symmetry.space_group_name_H-M   'P 1'
#
loop_
_entity.id
_entity.type
_entity.pdbx_description
1 polymer ?
#
loop_
_entity_poly.entity_id
_entity_poly.type
_entity_poly.pdbx_seq_one_letter_code
_entity_poly.pdbx_strand_id
1 'polypeptide(L)'
;MESQNISGERQESDESLAARFEISFDGRRYVFRQHHYDVFRDALRYAVAEHGKASFKRDTAFQPDWRAAYHPDDADESMMRMHGITFIEGHYLYGGYRYGQLCDAIAFAARHPNL
;
A
#
# COMPACT_ATOMS: atom_id res chain seq x y z
N MET A 1 14.22 -40.61 13.63
CA MET A 1 14.97 -39.49 13.03
C MET A 1 14.13 -39.02 11.85
N GLU A 2 13.59 -37.81 11.74
CA GLU A 2 13.59 -36.60 12.55
C GLU A 2 12.32 -35.84 12.14
N SER A 3 11.66 -35.25 13.13
CA SER A 3 10.44 -34.47 12.98
C SER A 3 10.68 -33.21 12.15
N GLN A 4 9.85 -32.93 11.15
CA GLN A 4 9.66 -31.57 10.65
C GLN A 4 8.26 -31.09 11.00
N ASN A 5 8.24 -30.44 12.17
CA ASN A 5 7.19 -29.61 12.71
C ASN A 5 7.15 -28.32 11.89
N ILE A 6 6.33 -28.25 10.83
CA ILE A 6 6.01 -26.98 10.18
C ILE A 6 4.70 -26.52 10.79
N SER A 7 4.85 -25.71 11.84
CA SER A 7 3.80 -24.92 12.46
C SER A 7 2.99 -24.21 11.38
N GLY A 8 1.78 -24.71 11.15
CA GLY A 8 0.70 -23.97 10.52
C GLY A 8 0.30 -22.83 11.45
N GLU A 9 1.14 -21.80 11.52
CA GLU A 9 0.65 -20.48 11.88
C GLU A 9 -0.39 -20.15 10.81
N ARG A 10 -1.66 -20.07 11.21
CA ARG A 10 -2.65 -19.36 10.42
C ARG A 10 -2.01 -18.01 10.10
N GLN A 11 -1.48 -17.84 8.88
CA GLN A 11 -1.14 -16.53 8.37
C GLN A 11 -2.47 -15.80 8.31
N GLU A 12 -2.78 -15.11 9.40
CA GLU A 12 -3.85 -14.13 9.44
C GLU A 12 -3.50 -13.16 8.31
N SER A 13 -4.30 -13.18 7.24
CA SER A 13 -4.07 -12.31 6.10
C SER A 13 -3.95 -10.88 6.59
N ASP A 14 -3.07 -10.08 5.98
CA ASP A 14 -2.89 -8.67 6.36
C ASP A 14 -4.24 -7.92 6.45
N GLU A 15 -5.21 -8.31 5.61
CA GLU A 15 -6.61 -7.86 5.66
C GLU A 15 -7.32 -8.13 6.99
N SER A 16 -7.23 -9.37 7.51
CA SER A 16 -7.86 -9.75 8.78
C SER A 16 -7.24 -9.02 9.96
N LEU A 17 -5.91 -8.84 9.93
CA LEU A 17 -5.21 -8.08 10.95
C LEU A 17 -5.55 -6.58 10.85
N ALA A 18 -5.59 -6.03 9.63
CA ALA A 18 -5.95 -4.65 9.38
C ALA A 18 -7.36 -4.30 9.89
N ALA A 19 -8.35 -5.16 9.61
CA ALA A 19 -9.71 -5.01 10.10
C ALA A 19 -9.78 -4.93 11.63
N ARG A 20 -8.94 -5.69 12.35
CA ARG A 20 -8.89 -5.67 13.83
C ARG A 20 -8.32 -4.38 14.41
N PHE A 21 -7.45 -3.72 13.65
CA PHE A 21 -6.73 -2.49 14.04
C PHE A 21 -7.29 -1.23 13.38
N GLU A 22 -8.49 -1.28 12.80
CA GLU A 22 -9.11 -0.13 12.12
C GLU A 22 -8.24 0.41 10.96
N ILE A 23 -7.53 -0.48 10.26
CA ILE A 23 -6.69 -0.15 9.10
C ILE A 23 -7.45 -0.55 7.83
N SER A 24 -7.52 0.39 6.89
CA SER A 24 -8.06 0.20 5.54
C SER A 24 -6.91 0.17 4.53
N PHE A 25 -7.16 -0.37 3.34
CA PHE A 25 -6.21 -0.34 2.23
C PHE A 25 -6.91 0.25 1.00
N ASP A 26 -6.46 1.42 0.55
CA ASP A 26 -7.10 2.16 -0.55
C ASP A 26 -6.71 1.63 -1.94
N GLY A 27 -5.91 0.56 -2.00
CA GLY A 27 -5.34 -0.03 -3.20
C GLY A 27 -3.89 0.41 -3.45
N ARG A 28 -3.41 1.46 -2.81
CA ARG A 28 -1.99 1.89 -2.90
C ARG A 28 -1.34 2.07 -1.53
N ARG A 29 -2.11 2.51 -0.54
CA ARG A 29 -1.66 2.88 0.80
C ARG A 29 -2.57 2.29 1.85
N TYR A 30 -1.98 2.08 3.01
CA TYR A 30 -2.66 1.69 4.23
C TYR A 30 -3.12 2.95 4.96
N VAL A 31 -4.41 3.01 5.27
CA VAL A 31 -5.04 4.15 5.90
C VAL A 31 -5.44 3.75 7.31
N PHE A 32 -4.95 4.49 8.29
CA PHE A 32 -5.41 4.39 9.66
C PHE A 32 -5.95 5.76 10.08
N ARG A 33 -7.27 5.85 10.27
CA ARG A 33 -7.99 7.10 10.56
C ARG A 33 -7.71 8.21 9.54
N GLN A 34 -6.83 9.16 9.87
CA GLN A 34 -6.46 10.30 9.03
C GLN A 34 -5.04 10.17 8.45
N HIS A 35 -4.32 9.11 8.82
CA HIS A 35 -2.93 8.90 8.44
C HIS A 35 -2.83 7.87 7.32
N HIS A 36 -1.97 8.15 6.35
CA HIS A 36 -1.70 7.29 5.20
C HIS A 36 -0.27 6.77 5.30
N TYR A 37 -0.10 5.48 5.03
CA TYR A 37 1.17 4.78 5.12
C TYR A 37 1.40 3.98 3.85
N ASP A 38 2.63 4.01 3.34
CA ASP A 38 3.00 3.19 2.19
C ASP A 38 3.26 1.72 2.58
N VAL A 39 3.50 1.45 3.87
CA VAL A 39 3.86 0.12 4.40
C VAL A 39 2.89 -0.33 5.49
N PHE A 40 2.33 -1.53 5.36
CA PHE A 40 1.37 -2.10 6.33
C PHE A 40 1.94 -2.12 7.75
N ARG A 41 3.20 -2.54 7.89
CA ARG A 41 3.88 -2.65 9.19
C ARG A 41 3.93 -1.33 9.95
N ASP A 42 4.05 -0.20 9.25
CA ASP A 42 4.10 1.10 9.88
C ASP A 42 2.71 1.55 10.33
N ALA A 43 1.68 1.34 9.48
CA ALA A 43 0.28 1.55 9.86
C ALA A 43 -0.09 0.72 11.09
N LEU A 44 0.29 -0.57 11.11
CA LEU A 44 0.02 -1.49 12.20
C LEU A 44 0.71 -1.06 13.51
N ARG A 45 1.98 -0.69 13.45
CA ARG A 45 2.71 -0.17 14.62
C ARG A 45 2.04 1.05 15.20
N TYR A 46 1.61 1.98 14.33
CA TYR A 46 0.92 3.18 14.78
C TYR A 46 -0.45 2.86 15.38
N ALA A 47 -1.23 1.98 14.75
CA ALA A 47 -2.52 1.55 15.27
C ALA A 47 -2.39 0.86 16.63
N VAL A 48 -1.44 -0.06 16.80
CA VAL A 48 -1.14 -0.71 18.09
C VAL A 48 -0.77 0.32 19.16
N ALA A 49 0.06 1.31 18.82
CA ALA A 49 0.45 2.37 19.74
C ALA A 49 -0.73 3.25 20.15
N GLU A 50 -1.62 3.59 19.21
CA GLU A 50 -2.86 4.34 19.48
C GLU A 50 -3.82 3.53 20.36
N HIS A 51 -4.03 2.25 20.04
CA HIS A 51 -4.87 1.35 20.83
C HIS A 51 -4.42 1.21 22.30
N GLY A 52 -3.12 1.36 22.56
CA GLY A 52 -2.57 1.34 23.92
C GLY A 52 -2.81 2.62 24.72
N LYS A 53 -3.27 3.72 24.09
CA LYS A 53 -3.52 4.99 24.79
C LYS A 53 -4.87 4.94 25.51
N ALA A 54 -4.91 5.38 26.77
CA ALA A 54 -6.14 5.44 27.58
C ALA A 54 -7.23 6.35 26.98
N SER A 55 -6.85 7.28 26.09
CA SER A 55 -7.76 8.19 25.37
C SER A 55 -8.33 7.59 24.09
N PHE A 56 -7.92 6.38 23.72
CA PHE A 56 -8.32 5.75 22.46
C PHE A 56 -9.78 5.31 22.52
N LYS A 57 -10.61 5.97 21.71
CA LYS A 57 -11.98 5.54 21.44
C LYS A 57 -11.97 4.76 20.14
N ARG A 58 -12.31 3.47 20.18
CA ARG A 58 -12.59 2.69 18.97
C ARG A 58 -13.73 3.34 18.20
N ASP A 59 -13.61 3.36 16.89
CA ASP A 59 -14.70 3.79 16.03
C ASP A 59 -15.54 2.57 15.68
N THR A 60 -16.70 2.44 16.34
CA THR A 60 -17.63 1.33 16.09
C THR A 60 -18.32 1.43 14.73
N ALA A 61 -18.25 2.58 14.06
CA ALA A 61 -18.76 2.78 12.71
C ALA A 61 -17.69 2.57 11.63
N PHE A 62 -16.44 2.27 12.03
CA PHE A 62 -15.37 1.98 11.09
C PHE A 62 -15.74 0.75 10.24
N GLN A 63 -15.76 0.95 8.93
CA GLN A 63 -15.84 -0.14 7.97
C GLN A 63 -14.48 -0.26 7.27
N PRO A 64 -13.79 -1.41 7.39
CA PRO A 64 -12.55 -1.63 6.65
C PRO A 64 -12.86 -1.58 5.15
N ASP A 65 -12.24 -0.62 4.45
CA ASP A 65 -12.25 -0.57 2.99
C ASP A 65 -10.96 -1.24 2.52
N TRP A 66 -11.07 -2.51 2.13
CA TRP A 66 -9.94 -3.28 1.61
C TRP A 66 -10.07 -3.39 0.10
N ARG A 67 -9.44 -2.46 -0.61
CA ARG A 67 -9.45 -2.44 -2.07
C ARG A 67 -8.40 -3.36 -2.63
N ALA A 68 -8.64 -3.88 -3.84
CA ALA A 68 -7.60 -4.57 -4.58
C ALA A 68 -6.40 -3.63 -4.78
N ALA A 69 -5.19 -4.17 -4.70
CA ALA A 69 -3.98 -3.42 -5.04
C ALA A 69 -4.16 -2.82 -6.43
N TYR A 70 -3.90 -1.51 -6.53
CA TYR A 70 -3.97 -0.81 -7.79
C TYR A 70 -2.92 -1.41 -8.71
N HIS A 71 -3.40 -1.91 -9.84
CA HIS A 71 -2.59 -2.27 -10.98
C HIS A 71 -2.89 -1.25 -12.09
N PRO A 72 -1.87 -0.82 -12.85
CA PRO A 72 -2.09 -0.02 -14.05
C PRO A 72 -3.08 -0.73 -14.96
N ASP A 73 -4.06 0.01 -15.49
CA ASP A 73 -4.94 -0.53 -16.53
C ASP A 73 -4.24 -0.51 -17.90
N ASP A 74 -4.89 -1.05 -18.94
CA ASP A 74 -4.30 -1.11 -20.29
C ASP A 74 -3.92 0.27 -20.85
N ALA A 75 -4.64 1.33 -20.45
CA ALA A 75 -4.37 2.69 -20.88
C ALA A 75 -3.14 3.26 -20.15
N ASP A 76 -3.06 3.06 -18.83
CA ASP A 76 -1.90 3.41 -18.00
C ASP A 76 -0.64 2.67 -18.48
N GLU A 77 -0.74 1.37 -18.77
CA GLU A 77 0.36 0.57 -19.30
C GLU A 77 0.83 1.07 -20.68
N SER A 78 -0.09 1.52 -21.53
CA SER A 78 0.25 2.07 -22.84
C SER A 78 1.00 3.39 -22.70
N MET A 79 0.56 4.27 -21.80
CA MET A 79 1.25 5.52 -21.47
C MET A 79 2.62 5.26 -20.85
N MET A 80 2.71 4.30 -19.93
CA MET A 80 3.95 3.89 -19.29
C MET A 80 4.97 3.38 -20.33
N ARG A 81 4.53 2.50 -21.24
CA ARG A 81 5.39 2.01 -22.34
C ARG A 81 5.84 3.14 -23.27
N MET A 82 4.96 4.08 -23.59
CA MET A 82 5.29 5.23 -24.44
C MET A 82 6.39 6.11 -23.82
N HIS A 83 6.37 6.28 -22.50
CA HIS A 83 7.30 7.14 -21.78
C HIS A 83 8.48 6.40 -21.13
N GLY A 84 8.55 5.07 -21.24
CA GLY A 84 9.60 4.27 -20.56
C GLY A 84 9.45 4.23 -19.04
N ILE A 85 8.22 4.38 -18.53
CA ILE A 85 7.90 4.35 -17.10
C ILE A 85 7.63 2.90 -16.69
N THR A 86 8.10 2.49 -15.51
CA THR A 86 7.82 1.17 -14.93
C THR A 86 7.01 1.31 -13.65
N PHE A 87 6.17 0.33 -13.32
CA PHE A 87 5.40 0.32 -12.08
C PHE A 87 5.91 -0.81 -11.19
N ILE A 88 6.46 -0.45 -10.03
CA ILE A 88 7.07 -1.39 -9.08
C ILE A 88 6.55 -1.05 -7.68
N GLU A 89 6.00 -2.06 -6.99
CA GLU A 89 5.56 -1.95 -5.59
C GLU A 89 4.69 -0.70 -5.31
N GLY A 90 3.70 -0.44 -6.17
CA GLY A 90 2.78 0.69 -5.97
C GLY A 90 3.29 2.04 -6.48
N HIS A 91 4.47 2.10 -7.10
CA HIS A 91 5.10 3.35 -7.51
C HIS A 91 5.54 3.34 -8.97
N TYR A 92 5.54 4.52 -9.58
CA TYR A 92 5.99 4.72 -10.95
C TYR A 92 7.46 5.14 -10.95
N LEU A 93 8.30 4.47 -11.71
CA LEU A 93 9.72 4.74 -11.82
C LEU A 93 10.06 5.25 -13.21
N TYR A 94 10.81 6.34 -13.26
CA TYR A 94 11.33 6.93 -14.49
C TYR A 94 12.67 7.60 -14.25
N GLY A 95 13.69 7.30 -15.07
CA GLY A 95 15.01 7.92 -14.94
C GLY A 95 15.67 7.77 -13.57
N GLY A 96 15.37 6.70 -12.83
CA GLY A 96 15.85 6.48 -11.45
C GLY A 96 15.06 7.21 -10.35
N TYR A 97 14.02 7.98 -10.70
CA TYR A 97 13.14 8.66 -9.76
C TYR A 97 11.86 7.85 -9.52
N ARG A 98 11.33 7.94 -8.29
CA ARG A 98 10.10 7.30 -7.85
C ARG A 98 8.98 8.34 -7.73
N TYR A 99 7.83 8.05 -8.31
CA TYR A 99 6.64 8.89 -8.32
C TYR A 99 5.46 8.14 -7.71
N GLY A 100 4.61 8.86 -6.97
CA GLY A 100 3.37 8.32 -6.41
C GLY A 100 2.19 8.32 -7.39
N GLN A 101 2.30 9.06 -8.50
CA GLN A 101 1.25 9.21 -9.51
C GLN A 101 1.83 9.10 -10.92
N LEU A 102 1.08 8.46 -11.82
CA LEU A 102 1.49 8.31 -13.22
C LEU A 102 1.58 9.67 -13.92
N CYS A 103 0.62 10.57 -13.67
CA CYS A 103 0.62 11.90 -14.27
C CYS A 103 1.90 12.69 -13.95
N ASP A 104 2.43 12.58 -12.74
CA ASP A 104 3.67 13.24 -12.34
C ASP A 104 4.88 12.66 -13.09
N ALA A 105 4.94 11.32 -13.18
CA ALA A 105 5.98 10.62 -13.93
C ALA A 105 5.94 10.98 -15.43
N ILE A 106 4.75 11.02 -16.04
CA ILE A 106 4.55 11.43 -17.44
C ILE A 106 4.95 12.89 -17.65
N ALA A 107 4.52 13.80 -16.77
CA ALA A 107 4.85 15.21 -16.87
C ALA A 107 6.38 15.43 -16.78
N PHE A 108 7.05 14.65 -15.94
CA PHE A 108 8.50 14.68 -15.85
C PHE A 108 9.17 14.07 -17.09
N ALA A 109 8.73 12.91 -17.56
CA ALA A 109 9.24 12.26 -18.76
C ALA A 109 9.03 13.10 -20.03
N ALA A 110 7.92 13.83 -20.13
CA ALA A 110 7.65 14.76 -21.22
C ALA A 110 8.62 15.95 -21.23
N ARG A 111 9.10 16.38 -20.05
CA ARG A 111 10.09 17.46 -19.91
C ARG A 111 11.52 16.97 -20.10
N HIS A 112 11.78 15.70 -19.81
CA HIS A 112 13.11 15.08 -19.88
C HIS A 112 13.05 13.73 -20.62
N PRO A 113 12.79 13.72 -21.94
CA PRO A 113 12.69 12.48 -22.68
C PRO A 113 14.06 11.75 -22.75
N ASN A 114 14.04 10.42 -22.60
CA ASN A 114 15.19 9.50 -22.70
C ASN A 114 16.22 9.53 -21.55
N LEU A 115 15.76 9.69 -20.31
CA LEU A 115 16.58 9.45 -19.11
C LEU A 115 16.86 7.97 -18.83
#